data_AF-A0A218XXI5-F1
#
_entry.id   AF-A0A218XXI5-F1
#
_cell.length_a   1.000
_cell.length_b   1.000
_cell.length_c   1.000
_cell.angle_alpha   90.00
_cell.angle_beta   90.00
_cell.angle_gamma   90.00
#
_symmetry.space_group_name_H-M   'P 1'
#
loop_
_entity.id
_entity.type
_entity.pdbx_description
1 polymer ?
#
loop_
_entity_poly.entity_id
_entity_poly.type
_entity_poly.pdbx_seq_one_letter_code
_entity_poly.pdbx_strand_id
1 'polypeptide(L)'
;MQSSITRMVREFDSDGIDIDYEHFKASPKVFAQCIGQFRTLLLKKDKVISFALIAPYDSGPAQDLYQALWKKYGHLIDYVNFQFYDSNSMNTIGLGSRSSGGISTNRPITTTGEYSCEFSEWGKKSRAPPFYEARKELKGQGKLGGIFVWCAEESVKSRFHYEKKSRELAS
;
A
#
# COMPACT_ATOMS: atom_id res chain seq x y z
N MET A 1 8.46 11.89 -26.18
CA MET A 1 7.65 12.55 -25.13
C MET A 1 8.10 12.11 -23.74
N GLN A 2 8.38 13.05 -22.85
CA GLN A 2 8.57 12.83 -21.41
C GLN A 2 7.22 13.06 -20.72
N SER A 3 6.75 12.14 -19.88
CA SER A 3 5.49 12.33 -19.15
C SER A 3 5.70 13.34 -18.02
N SER A 4 4.60 13.95 -17.52
CA SER A 4 4.63 14.82 -16.35
C SER A 4 5.25 14.13 -15.14
N ILE A 5 4.94 12.84 -14.93
CA ILE A 5 5.51 12.06 -13.82
C ILE A 5 7.00 11.81 -14.01
N THR A 6 7.49 11.52 -15.23
CA THR A 6 8.95 11.42 -15.46
C THR A 6 9.67 12.73 -15.17
N ARG A 7 9.02 13.89 -15.40
CA ARG A 7 9.58 15.18 -14.99
C ARG A 7 9.63 15.31 -13.47
N MET A 8 8.52 15.06 -12.77
CA MET A 8 8.48 15.15 -11.29
C MET A 8 9.49 14.22 -10.63
N VAL A 9 9.59 12.97 -11.08
CA VAL A 9 10.55 12.00 -10.56
C VAL A 9 11.99 12.54 -10.64
N ARG A 10 12.36 13.14 -11.77
CA ARG A 10 13.72 13.71 -11.96
C ARG A 10 13.93 15.01 -11.20
N GLU A 11 12.88 15.84 -11.10
CA GLU A 11 12.92 17.13 -10.41
C GLU A 11 13.06 16.98 -8.90
N PHE A 12 12.39 15.99 -8.32
CA PHE A 12 12.39 15.71 -6.88
C PHE A 12 13.29 14.53 -6.48
N ASP A 13 14.11 14.02 -7.41
CA ASP A 13 15.02 12.88 -7.19
C ASP A 13 14.31 11.68 -6.51
N SER A 14 13.11 11.34 -7.00
CA SER A 14 12.25 10.33 -6.39
C SER A 14 12.56 8.94 -6.92
N ASP A 15 12.72 7.97 -6.02
CA ASP A 15 13.07 6.60 -6.43
C ASP A 15 11.89 5.77 -6.94
N GLY A 16 10.65 6.15 -6.65
CA GLY A 16 9.49 5.31 -6.88
C GLY A 16 8.18 6.06 -6.94
N ILE A 17 7.10 5.29 -7.11
CA ILE A 17 5.72 5.78 -7.08
C ILE A 17 4.85 4.86 -6.21
N ASP A 18 3.84 5.43 -5.57
CA ASP A 18 2.73 4.68 -4.98
C ASP A 18 1.43 5.01 -5.73
N ILE A 19 0.65 4.00 -6.06
CA ILE A 19 -0.61 4.13 -6.79
C ILE A 19 -1.75 4.01 -5.77
N ASP A 20 -2.33 5.16 -5.44
CA ASP A 20 -3.32 5.32 -4.36
C ASP A 20 -4.56 6.08 -4.83
N TYR A 21 -5.19 5.60 -5.90
CA TYR A 21 -6.51 6.10 -6.31
C TYR A 21 -7.61 5.48 -5.43
N GLU A 22 -8.54 6.31 -4.96
CA GLU A 22 -9.69 5.88 -4.13
C GLU A 22 -11.07 6.22 -4.73
N HIS A 23 -11.10 7.00 -5.82
CA HIS A 23 -12.33 7.38 -6.52
C HIS A 23 -12.26 6.99 -8.00
N PHE A 24 -13.24 6.21 -8.44
CA PHE A 24 -13.14 5.52 -9.72
C PHE A 24 -14.32 5.80 -10.62
N LYS A 25 -13.99 6.19 -11.86
CA LYS A 25 -14.93 6.28 -12.99
C LYS A 25 -14.60 5.28 -14.11
N ALA A 26 -13.57 4.47 -13.91
CA ALA A 26 -13.05 3.52 -14.90
C ALA A 26 -13.48 2.10 -14.54
N SER A 27 -13.63 1.25 -15.55
CA SER A 27 -13.79 -0.19 -15.33
C SER A 27 -12.46 -0.83 -14.90
N PRO A 28 -12.49 -2.00 -14.21
CA PRO A 28 -11.29 -2.75 -13.84
C PRO A 28 -10.30 -2.96 -14.99
N LYS A 29 -10.81 -3.24 -16.19
CA LYS A 29 -10.00 -3.43 -17.40
C LYS A 29 -9.25 -2.16 -17.80
N VAL A 30 -9.95 -1.01 -17.83
CA VAL A 30 -9.38 0.27 -18.24
C VAL A 30 -8.34 0.73 -17.22
N PHE A 31 -8.67 0.68 -15.93
CA PHE A 31 -7.75 1.02 -14.86
C PHE A 31 -6.47 0.18 -14.93
N ALA A 32 -6.59 -1.15 -14.98
CA ALA A 32 -5.45 -2.04 -15.06
C ALA A 32 -4.58 -1.75 -16.29
N GLN A 33 -5.20 -1.49 -17.45
CA GLN A 33 -4.46 -1.16 -18.68
C GLN A 33 -3.71 0.16 -18.57
N CYS A 34 -4.36 1.23 -18.13
CA CYS A 34 -3.75 2.54 -18.00
C CYS A 34 -2.56 2.51 -17.02
N ILE A 35 -2.77 1.99 -15.81
CA ILE A 35 -1.74 1.93 -14.78
C ILE A 35 -0.60 0.99 -15.16
N GLY A 36 -0.91 -0.21 -15.68
CA GLY A 36 0.10 -1.19 -16.07
C GLY A 36 0.98 -0.73 -17.24
N GLN A 37 0.38 -0.10 -18.26
CA GLN A 37 1.15 0.48 -19.36
C GLN A 37 1.99 1.67 -18.89
N PHE A 38 1.43 2.51 -18.03
CA PHE A 38 2.16 3.61 -17.43
C PHE A 38 3.39 3.14 -16.64
N ARG A 39 3.25 2.14 -15.76
CA ARG A 39 4.38 1.52 -15.05
C ARG A 39 5.39 0.89 -16.01
N THR A 40 4.93 0.19 -17.04
CA THR A 40 5.81 -0.38 -18.09
C THR A 40 6.66 0.69 -18.77
N LEU A 41 6.07 1.86 -19.07
CA LEU A 41 6.78 2.98 -19.69
C LEU A 41 7.85 3.56 -18.76
N LEU A 42 7.54 3.72 -17.47
CA LEU A 42 8.49 4.22 -16.48
C LEU A 42 9.68 3.27 -16.25
N LEU A 43 9.48 1.96 -16.42
CA LEU A 43 10.55 0.96 -16.33
C LEU A 43 11.44 0.92 -17.59
N LYS A 44 10.82 0.90 -18.78
CA LYS A 44 11.54 0.73 -20.05
C LYS A 44 12.35 1.95 -20.45
N LYS A 45 11.93 3.14 -20.04
CA LYS A 45 12.58 4.40 -20.40
C LYS A 45 13.53 4.81 -19.29
N ASP A 46 14.84 4.75 -19.55
CA ASP A 46 15.94 5.20 -18.67
C ASP A 46 15.91 4.67 -17.22
N LYS A 47 15.10 3.64 -16.91
CA LYS A 47 14.80 3.21 -15.53
C LYS A 47 14.45 4.40 -14.62
N VAL A 48 13.50 5.23 -15.06
CA VAL A 48 13.13 6.49 -14.38
C VAL A 48 12.84 6.29 -12.89
N ILE A 49 12.27 5.15 -12.50
CA ILE A 49 12.05 4.76 -11.10
C ILE A 49 12.56 3.34 -10.84
N SER A 50 12.97 3.08 -9.61
CA SER A 50 13.48 1.80 -9.13
C SER A 50 12.39 0.87 -8.61
N PHE A 51 11.34 1.40 -7.97
CA PHE A 51 10.22 0.59 -7.44
C PHE A 51 8.84 1.24 -7.65
N ALA A 52 7.79 0.42 -7.55
CA ALA A 52 6.40 0.87 -7.51
C ALA A 52 5.58 0.10 -6.47
N LEU A 53 4.70 0.83 -5.81
CA LEU A 53 3.72 0.33 -4.86
C LEU A 53 2.29 0.51 -5.40
N ILE A 54 1.38 -0.28 -4.86
CA ILE A 54 -0.08 -0.05 -4.96
C ILE A 54 -0.64 -0.01 -3.54
N ALA A 55 -1.66 0.83 -3.30
CA ALA A 55 -2.29 0.97 -1.99
C ALA A 55 -3.78 0.54 -2.00
N PRO A 56 -4.09 -0.76 -2.21
CA PRO A 56 -5.47 -1.24 -2.22
C PRO A 56 -6.10 -1.23 -0.82
N TYR A 57 -7.43 -1.24 -0.77
CA TYR A 57 -8.22 -1.36 0.45
C TYR A 57 -9.44 -2.27 0.23
N ASP A 58 -9.94 -2.90 1.31
CA ASP A 58 -11.03 -3.90 1.26
C ASP A 58 -12.42 -3.23 1.26
N SER A 59 -12.65 -2.23 0.40
CA SER A 59 -13.97 -1.61 0.29
C SER A 59 -14.33 -1.20 -1.15
N GLY A 60 -15.57 -1.54 -1.53
CA GLY A 60 -16.19 -1.10 -2.78
C GLY A 60 -15.43 -1.46 -4.08
N PRO A 61 -15.52 -0.60 -5.11
CA PRO A 61 -14.92 -0.85 -6.43
C PRO A 61 -13.38 -0.97 -6.42
N ALA A 62 -12.69 -0.46 -5.39
CA ALA A 62 -11.23 -0.46 -5.31
C ALA A 62 -10.66 -1.87 -5.40
N GLN A 63 -11.31 -2.82 -4.72
CA GLN A 63 -10.89 -4.21 -4.69
C GLN A 63 -10.83 -4.81 -6.11
N ASP A 64 -11.91 -4.68 -6.90
CA ASP A 64 -11.96 -5.21 -8.27
C ASP A 64 -10.91 -4.57 -9.19
N LEU A 65 -10.65 -3.27 -9.01
CA LEU A 65 -9.71 -2.50 -9.81
C LEU A 65 -8.26 -2.91 -9.55
N TYR A 66 -7.83 -2.94 -8.28
CA TYR A 66 -6.48 -3.34 -7.91
C TYR A 66 -6.24 -4.84 -8.10
N GLN A 67 -7.26 -5.69 -7.96
CA GLN A 67 -7.18 -7.10 -8.35
C GLN A 67 -6.92 -7.27 -9.84
N ALA A 68 -7.66 -6.55 -10.69
CA ALA A 68 -7.46 -6.60 -12.13
C ALA A 68 -6.07 -6.12 -12.54
N LEU A 69 -5.56 -5.06 -11.87
CA LEU A 69 -4.19 -4.59 -12.05
C LEU A 69 -3.18 -5.66 -11.63
N TRP A 70 -3.32 -6.23 -10.44
CA TRP A 70 -2.40 -7.26 -9.94
C TRP A 70 -2.36 -8.50 -10.82
N LYS A 71 -3.53 -9.02 -11.21
CA LYS A 71 -3.63 -10.20 -12.06
C LYS A 71 -2.91 -10.02 -13.40
N LYS A 72 -2.92 -8.81 -13.96
CA LYS A 72 -2.35 -8.55 -15.28
C LYS A 72 -0.92 -8.01 -15.24
N TYR A 73 -0.59 -7.18 -14.25
CA TYR A 73 0.65 -6.41 -14.18
C TYR A 73 1.37 -6.51 -12.82
N GLY A 74 0.94 -7.40 -11.91
CA GLY A 74 1.55 -7.54 -10.58
C GLY A 74 3.05 -7.89 -10.60
N HIS A 75 3.55 -8.45 -11.70
CA HIS A 75 4.99 -8.65 -11.89
C HIS A 75 5.81 -7.35 -11.99
N LEU A 76 5.16 -6.22 -12.29
CA LEU A 76 5.76 -4.87 -12.34
C LEU A 76 5.58 -4.09 -11.03
N ILE A 77 4.92 -4.69 -10.03
CA ILE A 77 4.65 -4.09 -8.73
C ILE A 77 5.57 -4.75 -7.70
N ASP A 78 6.27 -3.92 -6.95
CA ASP A 78 7.32 -4.33 -6.03
C ASP A 78 6.75 -4.57 -4.63
N TYR A 79 5.84 -3.70 -4.19
CA TYR A 79 5.20 -3.79 -2.88
C TYR A 79 3.70 -3.51 -2.96
N VAL A 80 2.94 -4.06 -2.01
CA VAL A 80 1.50 -3.81 -1.84
C VAL A 80 1.29 -3.18 -0.49
N ASN A 81 0.98 -1.88 -0.47
CA ASN A 81 0.71 -1.05 0.69
C ASN A 81 -0.77 -1.14 1.10
N PHE A 82 -1.23 -2.33 1.51
CA PHE A 82 -2.65 -2.57 1.78
C PHE A 82 -3.19 -1.75 2.96
N GLN A 83 -4.18 -0.88 2.72
CA GLN A 83 -4.74 0.02 3.72
C GLN A 83 -5.70 -0.71 4.69
N PHE A 84 -5.16 -1.20 5.81
CA PHE A 84 -5.97 -1.93 6.80
C PHE A 84 -6.97 -1.08 7.57
N TYR A 85 -6.77 0.23 7.54
CA TYR A 85 -7.49 1.20 8.37
C TYR A 85 -8.87 1.58 7.83
N ASP A 86 -9.13 1.35 6.54
CA ASP A 86 -10.45 1.49 5.93
C ASP A 86 -11.33 0.24 6.11
N SER A 87 -10.74 -0.85 6.63
CA SER A 87 -11.46 -2.12 6.79
C SER A 87 -12.17 -2.20 8.13
N ASN A 88 -13.48 -2.45 8.11
CA ASN A 88 -14.25 -2.69 9.33
C ASN A 88 -13.91 -4.02 10.02
N SER A 89 -13.04 -4.86 9.46
CA SER A 89 -12.87 -6.26 9.86
C SER A 89 -11.40 -6.68 9.95
N MET A 90 -10.71 -6.17 10.98
CA MET A 90 -9.38 -6.65 11.38
C MET A 90 -9.51 -7.91 12.23
N ASN A 91 -9.87 -9.04 11.61
CA ASN A 91 -9.55 -10.35 12.17
C ASN A 91 -8.23 -10.81 11.55
N THR A 92 -7.30 -11.31 12.37
CA THR A 92 -5.94 -11.75 12.00
C THR A 92 -5.91 -12.78 10.87
N ILE A 93 -6.86 -13.72 10.86
CA ILE A 93 -7.06 -14.72 9.79
C ILE A 93 -7.42 -14.03 8.44
N GLY A 94 -8.02 -12.83 8.50
CA GLY A 94 -8.30 -11.98 7.35
C GLY A 94 -7.08 -11.26 6.79
N LEU A 95 -5.99 -11.03 7.55
CA LEU A 95 -4.79 -10.39 6.99
C LEU A 95 -3.96 -11.32 6.08
N GLY A 96 -4.09 -12.64 6.23
CA GLY A 96 -3.53 -13.58 5.24
C GLY A 96 -4.47 -13.79 4.05
N SER A 97 -5.77 -13.94 4.36
CA SER A 97 -6.81 -14.36 3.41
C SER A 97 -7.39 -13.20 2.60
N ARG A 98 -7.67 -12.05 3.25
CA ARG A 98 -8.15 -10.77 2.68
C ARG A 98 -7.00 -9.81 2.36
N SER A 99 -5.83 -10.07 2.97
CA SER A 99 -4.46 -9.77 2.47
C SER A 99 -4.34 -9.74 0.97
N SER A 100 -4.98 -10.76 0.39
CA SER A 100 -5.01 -10.97 -1.02
C SER A 100 -6.22 -10.29 -1.67
N GLY A 101 -7.45 -10.48 -1.20
CA GLY A 101 -8.58 -10.29 -2.11
C GLY A 101 -8.30 -10.99 -3.46
N GLY A 102 -7.67 -12.17 -3.46
CA GLY A 102 -7.18 -12.79 -4.70
C GLY A 102 -5.79 -12.34 -5.21
N ILE A 103 -5.18 -11.31 -4.64
CA ILE A 103 -3.75 -10.95 -4.74
C ILE A 103 -2.94 -11.97 -3.92
N SER A 104 -2.83 -13.20 -4.41
CA SER A 104 -1.89 -14.18 -3.86
C SER A 104 -0.48 -13.63 -4.05
N THR A 105 0.21 -13.33 -2.95
CA THR A 105 1.60 -12.92 -2.98
C THR A 105 2.48 -14.03 -2.40
N ASN A 106 3.16 -14.77 -3.28
CA ASN A 106 4.46 -15.38 -2.92
C ASN A 106 5.56 -14.30 -2.78
N ARG A 107 5.18 -13.03 -2.62
CA ARG A 107 6.04 -11.85 -2.53
C ARG A 107 5.80 -11.15 -1.19
N PRO A 108 6.80 -10.44 -0.65
CA PRO A 108 6.67 -9.76 0.65
C PRO A 108 5.54 -8.72 0.61
N ILE A 109 4.63 -8.78 1.58
CA ILE A 109 3.56 -7.78 1.72
C ILE A 109 4.07 -6.69 2.66
N THR A 110 4.11 -5.44 2.20
CA THR A 110 4.36 -4.27 3.05
C THR A 110 3.04 -3.75 3.56
N THR A 111 2.66 -4.12 4.77
CA THR A 111 1.34 -3.76 5.27
C THR A 111 1.33 -2.31 5.78
N THR A 112 0.25 -1.56 5.57
CA THR A 112 0.03 -0.17 6.00
C THR A 112 -0.74 -0.10 7.32
N GLY A 113 -0.33 0.73 8.27
CA GLY A 113 -1.14 1.09 9.45
C GLY A 113 -1.50 2.56 9.46
N GLU A 114 -2.76 2.86 9.70
CA GLU A 114 -3.15 4.19 10.18
C GLU A 114 -3.05 4.18 11.70
N TYR A 115 -2.33 5.15 12.23
CA TYR A 115 -2.29 5.45 13.65
C TYR A 115 -2.75 6.88 13.84
N SER A 116 -4.05 7.10 13.72
CA SER A 116 -4.67 8.31 14.24
C SER A 116 -4.64 8.24 15.76
N CYS A 117 -3.74 9.01 16.37
CA CYS A 117 -3.88 9.43 17.76
C CYS A 117 -5.21 10.18 17.86
N GLU A 118 -6.06 9.77 18.79
CA GLU A 118 -7.31 10.41 19.19
C GLU A 118 -7.66 11.68 18.40
N PHE A 119 -8.62 11.51 17.48
CA PHE A 119 -9.17 12.53 16.57
C PHE A 119 -8.24 12.96 15.42
N SER A 120 -8.27 12.17 14.33
CA SER A 120 -8.26 12.79 13.02
C SER A 120 -9.63 13.46 12.82
N GLU A 121 -9.65 14.69 12.29
CA GLU A 121 -10.89 15.42 11.93
C GLU A 121 -11.78 14.63 10.94
N TRP A 122 -11.26 13.53 10.40
CA TRP A 122 -11.87 12.61 9.45
C TRP A 122 -12.46 11.32 10.08
N GLY A 123 -12.47 11.20 11.41
CA GLY A 123 -13.34 10.24 12.12
C GLY A 123 -12.91 8.76 12.12
N LYS A 124 -11.69 8.41 11.70
CA LYS A 124 -11.21 7.01 11.73
C LYS A 124 -10.69 6.64 13.13
N LYS A 125 -11.23 5.56 13.71
CA LYS A 125 -10.85 5.05 15.05
C LYS A 125 -9.56 4.21 14.98
N SER A 126 -8.60 4.51 15.84
CA SER A 126 -7.38 3.73 16.04
C SER A 126 -7.67 2.25 16.35
N ARG A 127 -6.97 1.34 15.65
CA ARG A 127 -7.01 -0.12 15.88
C ARG A 127 -5.60 -0.68 16.13
N ALA A 128 -4.76 0.09 16.82
CA ALA A 128 -3.36 -0.23 17.07
C ALA A 128 -3.07 -1.63 17.64
N PRO A 129 -3.84 -2.19 18.60
CA PRO A 129 -3.51 -3.49 19.19
C PRO A 129 -3.72 -4.68 18.24
N PRO A 130 -4.88 -4.86 17.57
CA PRO A 130 -5.05 -5.97 16.61
C PRO A 130 -4.09 -5.88 15.41
N PHE A 131 -3.63 -4.69 15.07
CA PHE A 131 -2.63 -4.47 14.03
C PHE A 131 -1.26 -5.08 14.36
N TYR A 132 -0.75 -4.86 15.57
CA TYR A 132 0.57 -5.38 15.96
C TYR A 132 0.56 -6.90 16.10
N GLU A 133 -0.53 -7.48 16.60
CA GLU A 133 -0.67 -8.95 16.70
C GLU A 133 -0.71 -9.61 15.33
N ALA A 134 -1.45 -9.06 14.37
CA ALA A 134 -1.45 -9.54 13.00
C ALA A 134 -0.05 -9.52 12.35
N ARG A 135 0.75 -8.51 12.67
CA ARG A 135 2.11 -8.38 12.13
C ARG A 135 3.10 -9.31 12.79
N LYS A 136 2.96 -9.58 14.09
CA LYS A 136 3.74 -10.65 14.75
C LYS A 136 3.45 -11.99 14.10
N GLU A 137 2.19 -12.27 13.76
CA GLU A 137 1.81 -13.48 13.04
C GLU A 137 2.45 -13.52 11.63
N LEU A 138 2.30 -12.46 10.84
CA LEU A 138 2.94 -12.36 9.51
C LEU A 138 4.47 -12.48 9.57
N LYS A 139 5.11 -11.90 10.60
CA LYS A 139 6.54 -12.03 10.86
C LYS A 139 6.91 -13.47 11.17
N GLY A 140 6.15 -14.15 12.04
CA GLY A 140 6.33 -15.57 12.36
C GLY A 140 6.17 -16.49 11.16
N GLN A 141 5.36 -16.09 10.17
CA GLN A 141 5.20 -16.80 8.90
C GLN A 141 6.27 -16.43 7.83
N GLY A 142 7.18 -15.49 8.11
CA GLY A 142 8.13 -14.97 7.12
C GLY A 142 7.49 -14.17 5.97
N LYS A 143 6.26 -13.68 6.16
CA LYS A 143 5.46 -12.98 5.14
C LYS A 143 5.40 -11.46 5.34
N LEU A 144 5.94 -10.96 6.45
CA LEU A 144 6.01 -9.53 6.72
C LEU A 144 7.12 -8.89 5.87
N GLY A 145 6.74 -8.16 4.82
CA GLY A 145 7.67 -7.41 3.96
C GLY A 145 8.08 -6.05 4.52
N GLY A 146 7.27 -5.47 5.41
CA GLY A 146 7.54 -4.19 6.04
C GLY A 146 6.32 -3.57 6.70
N ILE A 147 6.52 -2.39 7.29
CA ILE A 147 5.48 -1.59 7.94
C ILE A 147 5.49 -0.18 7.38
N PHE A 148 4.36 0.24 6.82
CA PHE A 148 4.11 1.65 6.46
C PHE A 148 3.20 2.28 7.50
N VAL A 149 3.41 3.58 7.80
CA VAL A 149 2.59 4.36 8.73
C VAL A 149 1.99 5.56 7.98
N TRP A 150 0.66 5.65 7.97
CA TRP A 150 -0.05 6.84 7.53
C TRP A 150 -0.49 7.66 8.76
N CYS A 151 -0.01 8.89 8.95
CA CYS A 151 1.07 9.58 8.23
C CYS A 151 1.97 10.36 9.21
N ALA A 152 3.07 10.93 8.69
CA ALA A 152 4.06 11.62 9.51
C ALA A 152 3.48 12.86 10.19
N GLU A 153 2.61 13.60 9.51
CA GLU A 153 1.95 14.82 9.98
C GLU A 153 1.12 14.54 11.25
N GLU A 154 0.33 13.47 11.25
CA GLU A 154 -0.44 13.05 12.42
C GLU A 154 0.47 12.49 13.53
N SER A 155 1.54 11.81 13.14
CA SER A 155 2.47 11.17 14.08
C SER A 155 3.32 12.16 14.87
N VAL A 156 3.38 13.43 14.46
CA VAL A 156 3.97 14.51 15.27
C VAL A 156 3.29 14.58 16.65
N LYS A 157 1.97 14.38 16.72
CA LYS A 157 1.20 14.43 17.98
C LYS A 157 1.64 13.35 18.98
N SER A 158 2.09 12.19 18.50
CA SER A 158 2.64 11.11 19.32
C SER A 158 4.16 11.06 19.36
N ARG A 159 4.85 12.07 18.80
CA ARG A 159 6.33 12.11 18.72
C ARG A 159 6.91 10.85 18.05
N PHE A 160 6.23 10.41 16.99
CA PHE A 160 6.61 9.25 16.18
C PHE A 160 6.71 7.94 16.99
N HIS A 161 5.84 7.76 17.99
CA HIS A 161 5.87 6.58 18.86
C HIS A 161 5.68 5.29 18.05
N TYR A 162 4.75 5.28 17.10
CA TYR A 162 4.38 4.09 16.35
C TYR A 162 5.40 3.70 15.28
N GLU A 163 6.10 4.67 14.70
CA GLU A 163 7.21 4.43 13.78
C GLU A 163 8.38 3.76 14.50
N LYS A 164 8.70 4.22 15.73
CA LYS A 164 9.74 3.60 16.56
C LYS A 164 9.39 2.14 16.87
N LYS A 165 8.17 1.89 17.33
CA LYS A 165 7.68 0.54 17.62
C LYS A 165 7.59 -0.35 16.37
N SER A 166 7.20 0.22 15.23
CA SER A 166 7.15 -0.50 13.96
C SER A 166 8.54 -0.90 13.48
N ARG A 167 9.54 -0.03 13.67
CA ARG A 167 10.94 -0.36 13.37
C ARG A 167 11.45 -1.53 14.18
N GLU A 168 11.19 -1.56 15.49
CA GLU A 168 11.54 -2.67 16.38
C GLU A 168 10.86 -3.99 15.98
N LEU A 169 9.61 -3.93 15.53
CA LEU A 169 8.89 -5.12 15.06
C LEU A 169 9.42 -5.61 13.70
N ALA A 170 9.88 -4.71 12.83
CA ALA A 170 10.38 -5.04 11.50
C ALA A 170 11.85 -5.52 11.50
N SER A 171 12.65 -5.14 12.50
CA SER A 171 14.00 -5.67 12.73
C SER A 171 13.99 -7.10 13.28
#